data_AF-A0A1D2TR47-F1
#
_entry.id   AF-A0A1D2TR47-F1
#
_cell.length_a   1.000
_cell.length_b   1.000
_cell.length_c   1.000
_cell.angle_alpha   90.00
_cell.angle_beta   90.00
_cell.angle_gamma   90.00
#
_symmetry.space_group_name_H-M   'P 1'
#
loop_
_entity.id
_entity.type
_entity.pdbx_description
1 polymer ?
#
loop_
_entity_poly.entity_id
_entity_poly.type
_entity_poly.pdbx_seq_one_letter_code
_entity_poly.pdbx_strand_id
1 'polypeptide(L)'
;MQGGVQNDPKRVLKPIAHEPTTKTGLSHVNGALSMGRTAPGTATSDFFICVGDMPYMDADPRQSGDNLGFAVFGKVVEGMDTVKKILAEPTSPTAGEGVMKGEILAKPVKIVTARRAAPPKETPPLETKGGANIPALRGA
;
A
#
# COMPACT_ATOMS: atom_id res chain seq x y z
N MET A 1 3.14 -6.37 -2.90
CA MET A 1 4.55 -6.34 -2.44
C MET A 1 4.66 -5.45 -1.22
N GLN A 2 5.10 -5.97 -0.07
CA GLN A 2 5.20 -5.20 1.18
C GLN A 2 6.59 -4.57 1.36
N GLY A 3 6.62 -3.38 1.94
CA GLY A 3 7.83 -2.66 2.34
C GLY A 3 7.60 -1.97 3.68
N GLY A 4 8.68 -1.57 4.35
CA GLY A 4 8.58 -0.95 5.67
C GLY A 4 9.80 -1.19 6.52
N VAL A 5 9.59 -1.16 7.83
CA VAL A 5 10.67 -1.24 8.84
C VAL A 5 10.69 -2.58 9.55
N GLN A 6 9.76 -3.49 9.25
CA GLN A 6 9.67 -4.82 9.88
C GLN A 6 9.69 -4.74 11.42
N ASN A 7 8.92 -3.80 11.99
CA ASN A 7 8.88 -3.53 13.42
C ASN A 7 10.23 -3.13 14.07
N ASP A 8 11.22 -2.64 13.31
CA ASP A 8 12.44 -2.08 13.89
C ASP A 8 12.08 -0.96 14.89
N PRO A 9 12.34 -1.15 16.20
CA PRO A 9 11.89 -0.23 17.25
C PRO A 9 12.54 1.15 17.14
N LYS A 10 13.65 1.27 16.42
CA LYS A 10 14.32 2.57 16.19
C LYS A 10 13.70 3.36 15.04
N ARG A 11 12.86 2.73 14.22
CA ARG A 11 12.32 3.29 12.97
C ARG A 11 10.80 3.26 12.89
N VAL A 12 10.13 2.51 13.76
CA VAL A 12 8.68 2.47 13.87
C VAL A 12 8.14 3.83 14.31
N LEU A 13 7.06 4.27 13.67
CA LEU A 13 6.36 5.52 14.00
C LEU A 13 5.14 5.22 14.88
N LYS A 14 4.57 6.28 15.47
CA LYS A 14 3.29 6.17 16.20
C LYS A 14 2.18 5.72 15.24
N PRO A 15 1.17 4.97 15.73
CA PRO A 15 0.02 4.61 14.91
C PRO A 15 -0.73 5.85 14.39
N ILE A 16 -1.30 5.74 13.20
CA ILE A 16 -2.09 6.79 12.55
C ILE A 16 -3.58 6.43 12.49
N ALA A 17 -4.44 7.44 12.39
CA ALA A 17 -5.88 7.23 12.20
C ALA A 17 -6.15 6.49 10.88
N HIS A 18 -7.13 5.60 10.89
CA HIS A 18 -7.50 4.83 9.68
C HIS A 18 -8.36 5.67 8.73
N GLU A 19 -7.95 5.72 7.46
CA GLU A 19 -8.69 6.39 6.38
C GLU A 19 -9.19 5.35 5.38
N PRO A 20 -10.39 4.77 5.59
CA PRO A 20 -10.89 3.70 4.74
C PRO A 20 -11.24 4.21 3.34
N THR A 21 -11.23 3.31 2.35
CA THR A 21 -11.56 3.62 0.95
C THR A 21 -13.00 4.10 0.76
N THR A 22 -13.93 3.75 1.64
CA THR A 22 -15.30 4.33 1.67
C THR A 22 -15.32 5.80 2.08
N LYS A 23 -14.27 6.29 2.76
CA LYS A 23 -14.11 7.70 3.12
C LYS A 23 -13.31 8.47 2.07
N THR A 24 -12.25 7.87 1.53
CA THR A 24 -11.34 8.54 0.60
C THR A 24 -11.76 8.42 -0.88
N GLY A 25 -12.58 7.43 -1.22
CA GLY A 25 -12.94 7.10 -2.60
C GLY A 25 -11.85 6.37 -3.39
N LEU A 26 -10.65 6.20 -2.82
CA LEU A 26 -9.54 5.50 -3.45
C LEU A 26 -9.79 3.98 -3.47
N SER A 27 -9.18 3.25 -4.40
CA SER A 27 -9.33 1.79 -4.51
C SER A 27 -7.98 1.12 -4.76
N HIS A 28 -7.86 -0.14 -4.36
CA HIS A 28 -6.66 -0.96 -4.56
C HIS A 28 -6.53 -1.43 -6.02
N VAL A 29 -6.27 -0.48 -6.93
CA VAL A 29 -5.92 -0.73 -8.33
C VAL A 29 -4.44 -1.08 -8.48
N ASN A 30 -4.03 -1.58 -9.64
CA ASN A 30 -2.64 -1.86 -9.95
C ASN A 30 -1.75 -0.61 -9.72
N GLY A 31 -0.69 -0.78 -8.93
CA GLY A 31 0.21 0.28 -8.53
C GLY A 31 -0.26 1.13 -7.33
N ALA A 32 -1.43 0.87 -6.75
CA ALA A 32 -1.85 1.56 -5.53
C ALA A 32 -0.85 1.34 -4.38
N LEU A 33 -0.60 2.40 -3.61
CA LEU A 33 0.15 2.38 -2.35
C LEU A 33 -0.85 2.40 -1.19
N SER A 34 -0.70 1.47 -0.26
CA SER A 34 -1.63 1.31 0.86
C SER A 34 -0.88 0.96 2.15
N MET A 35 -1.43 1.36 3.29
CA MET A 35 -0.84 1.13 4.61
C MET A 35 -1.08 -0.30 5.10
N GLY A 36 -0.04 -0.95 5.63
CA GLY A 36 -0.18 -2.20 6.37
C GLY A 36 -0.76 -1.96 7.77
N ARG A 37 -1.62 -2.86 8.26
CA ARG A 37 -2.22 -2.78 9.60
C ARG A 37 -2.59 -4.16 10.13
N THR A 38 -2.78 -4.24 11.45
CA THR A 38 -3.33 -5.41 12.15
C THR A 38 -4.77 -5.19 12.61
N ALA A 39 -5.16 -3.94 12.86
CA ALA A 39 -6.51 -3.51 13.21
C ALA A 39 -6.69 -2.04 12.77
N PRO A 40 -7.92 -1.49 12.72
CA PRO A 40 -8.12 -0.09 12.42
C PRO A 40 -7.34 0.81 13.39
N GLY A 41 -6.57 1.76 12.86
CA GLY A 41 -5.78 2.70 13.67
C GLY A 41 -4.43 2.16 14.15
N THR A 42 -3.99 0.96 13.72
CA THR A 42 -2.69 0.39 14.11
C THR A 42 -1.57 0.54 13.08
N ALA A 43 -1.87 1.12 11.91
CA ALA A 43 -0.87 1.36 10.88
C ALA A 43 0.24 2.31 11.39
N THR A 44 1.50 1.94 11.20
CA THR A 44 2.67 2.74 11.61
C THR A 44 3.54 3.11 10.41
N SER A 45 4.51 2.25 10.05
CA SER A 45 5.54 2.53 9.04
C SER A 45 5.54 1.54 7.86
N ASP A 46 4.75 0.47 7.94
CA ASP A 46 4.69 -0.55 6.91
C ASP A 46 3.63 -0.18 5.85
N PHE A 47 3.97 -0.40 4.59
CA PHE A 47 3.13 -0.12 3.44
C PHE A 47 3.26 -1.25 2.42
N PHE A 48 2.36 -1.29 1.44
CA PHE A 48 2.48 -2.21 0.31
C PHE A 48 2.09 -1.53 -0.99
N ILE A 49 2.62 -2.09 -2.08
CA ILE A 49 2.28 -1.72 -3.45
C ILE A 49 1.48 -2.88 -4.06
N CYS A 50 0.32 -2.56 -4.62
CA CYS A 50 -0.51 -3.50 -5.38
C CYS A 50 0.15 -3.81 -6.73
N VAL A 51 0.27 -5.10 -7.05
CA VAL A 51 0.73 -5.58 -8.37
C VAL A 51 -0.43 -6.36 -8.98
N GLY A 52 -1.21 -5.70 -9.82
CA GLY A 52 -2.57 -6.09 -10.20
C GLY A 52 -3.64 -5.43 -9.31
N ASP A 53 -4.89 -5.48 -9.79
CA ASP A 53 -6.05 -4.96 -9.06
C ASP A 53 -6.43 -5.91 -7.91
N MET A 54 -6.64 -5.36 -6.72
CA MET A 54 -6.94 -6.09 -5.48
C MET A 54 -8.16 -5.49 -4.76
N PRO A 55 -9.33 -5.34 -5.41
CA PRO A 55 -10.50 -4.65 -4.85
C PRO A 55 -11.11 -5.33 -3.61
N TYR A 56 -10.67 -6.56 -3.28
CA TYR A 56 -11.03 -7.24 -2.04
C TYR A 56 -10.36 -6.63 -0.79
N MET A 57 -9.34 -5.78 -0.98
CA MET A 57 -8.70 -5.00 0.08
C MET A 57 -9.41 -3.67 0.39
N ASP A 58 -10.37 -3.28 -0.46
CA ASP A 58 -11.21 -2.10 -0.20
C ASP A 58 -12.15 -2.35 0.99
N ALA A 59 -12.58 -1.27 1.63
CA ALA A 59 -13.60 -1.31 2.66
C ALA A 59 -14.94 -1.70 2.03
N ASP A 60 -15.64 -2.65 2.66
CA ASP A 60 -16.94 -3.13 2.19
C ASP A 60 -17.92 -3.20 3.36
N PRO A 61 -18.78 -2.18 3.56
CA PRO A 61 -19.73 -2.12 4.67
C PRO A 61 -20.70 -3.31 4.74
N ARG A 62 -20.80 -4.12 3.69
CA ARG A 62 -21.66 -5.31 3.63
C ARG A 62 -21.01 -6.53 4.28
N GLN A 63 -19.69 -6.52 4.50
CA GLN A 63 -18.97 -7.59 5.16
C GLN A 63 -19.11 -7.48 6.69
N SER A 64 -19.15 -8.62 7.36
CA SER A 64 -19.15 -8.70 8.83
C SER A 64 -17.73 -8.54 9.41
N GLY A 65 -17.63 -8.10 10.65
CA GLY A 65 -16.34 -7.96 11.35
C GLY A 65 -15.59 -6.69 10.95
N ASP A 66 -14.25 -6.77 10.91
CA ASP A 66 -13.43 -5.67 10.40
C ASP A 66 -13.60 -5.54 8.89
N ASN A 67 -14.43 -4.58 8.49
CA ASN A 67 -14.81 -4.31 7.11
C ASN A 67 -14.24 -2.99 6.57
N LEU A 68 -13.26 -2.41 7.28
CA LEU A 68 -12.69 -1.09 6.95
C LEU A 68 -11.56 -1.16 5.91
N GLY A 69 -11.22 -2.36 5.43
CA GLY A 69 -10.19 -2.58 4.40
C GLY A 69 -8.82 -1.99 4.78
N PHE A 70 -7.97 -1.75 3.79
CA PHE A 70 -6.69 -1.06 3.96
C PHE A 70 -6.76 0.38 3.40
N ALA A 71 -5.93 1.27 3.94
CA ALA A 71 -5.95 2.68 3.58
C ALA A 71 -5.02 2.97 2.40
N VAL A 72 -5.59 3.15 1.21
CA VAL A 72 -4.87 3.62 0.02
C VAL A 72 -4.54 5.11 0.19
N PHE A 73 -3.30 5.50 -0.11
CA PHE A 73 -2.85 6.90 0.01
C PHE A 73 -2.05 7.41 -1.19
N GLY A 74 -1.82 6.58 -2.20
CA GLY A 74 -1.09 6.97 -3.39
C GLY A 74 -1.10 5.91 -4.48
N LYS A 75 -0.38 6.19 -5.56
CA LYS A 75 -0.19 5.25 -6.68
C LYS A 75 1.20 5.46 -7.27
N VAL A 76 1.83 4.36 -7.72
CA VAL A 76 3.05 4.40 -8.51
C VAL A 76 2.73 5.03 -9.86
N VAL A 77 3.33 6.20 -10.14
CA VAL A 77 3.18 6.89 -11.44
C VAL A 77 4.24 6.46 -12.46
N GLU A 78 5.42 6.07 -11.97
CA GLU A 78 6.55 5.60 -12.79
C GLU A 78 7.29 4.49 -12.04
N GLY A 79 7.93 3.56 -12.76
CA GLY A 79 8.76 2.50 -12.16
C GLY A 79 8.00 1.23 -11.73
N MET A 80 6.80 0.97 -12.27
CA MET A 80 6.10 -0.30 -12.03
C MET A 80 6.88 -1.53 -12.54
N ASP A 81 7.75 -1.38 -13.54
CA ASP A 81 8.65 -2.44 -13.98
C ASP A 81 9.68 -2.80 -12.89
N THR A 82 10.15 -1.80 -12.13
CA THR A 82 11.05 -1.99 -11.00
C THR A 82 10.33 -2.72 -9.86
N VAL A 83 9.09 -2.34 -9.55
CA VAL A 83 8.25 -3.06 -8.58
C VAL A 83 8.10 -4.53 -8.97
N LYS A 84 7.82 -4.82 -10.25
CA LYS A 84 7.69 -6.18 -10.77
C LYS A 84 9.01 -6.96 -10.69
N LYS A 85 10.15 -6.33 -10.98
CA LYS A 85 11.48 -6.95 -10.84
C LYS A 85 11.73 -7.34 -9.38
N ILE A 86 11.44 -6.45 -8.43
CA ILE A 86 11.59 -6.74 -6.99
C ILE A 86 10.69 -7.91 -6.57
N LEU A 87 9.44 -7.93 -7.03
CA LEU A 87 8.50 -9.02 -6.71
C LEU A 87 8.97 -10.38 -7.22
N ALA A 88 9.73 -10.42 -8.32
CA ALA A 88 10.24 -11.64 -8.93
C ALA A 88 11.58 -12.13 -8.34
N GLU A 89 12.17 -11.39 -7.40
CA GLU A 89 13.42 -11.80 -6.74
C GLU A 89 13.20 -13.06 -5.88
N PRO A 90 14.23 -13.92 -5.73
CA PRO A 90 14.11 -15.14 -4.95
C PRO A 90 13.69 -14.88 -3.49
N THR A 91 12.76 -15.70 -3.00
CA THR A 91 12.37 -15.71 -1.59
C THR A 91 13.18 -16.73 -0.79
N SER A 92 13.25 -16.54 0.52
CA SER A 92 13.82 -17.50 1.45
C SER A 92 12.75 -18.49 1.89
N PRO A 93 12.95 -19.81 1.73
CA PRO A 93 11.95 -20.83 2.08
C PRO A 93 11.70 -20.93 3.59
N THR A 94 12.59 -20.35 4.42
CA THR A 94 12.53 -20.44 5.88
C THR A 94 12.20 -19.12 6.57
N ALA A 95 12.29 -17.99 5.85
CA ALA A 95 11.97 -16.68 6.42
C ALA A 95 10.47 -16.39 6.39
N GLY A 96 10.01 -15.52 7.29
CA GLY A 96 8.60 -15.20 7.49
C GLY A 96 7.91 -16.16 8.47
N GLU A 97 6.71 -15.79 8.90
CA GLU A 97 5.94 -16.53 9.91
C GLU A 97 4.51 -16.77 9.42
N GLY A 98 3.90 -17.87 9.87
CA GLY A 98 2.54 -18.24 9.51
C GLY A 98 2.35 -18.31 7.99
N VAL A 99 1.32 -17.62 7.48
CA VAL A 99 1.00 -17.54 6.05
C VAL A 99 2.07 -16.83 5.20
N MET A 100 2.98 -16.10 5.84
CA MET A 100 4.08 -15.39 5.15
C MET A 100 5.37 -16.21 5.11
N LYS A 101 5.40 -17.42 5.68
CA LYS A 101 6.57 -18.28 5.64
C LYS A 101 6.88 -18.69 4.20
N GLY A 102 8.09 -18.41 3.73
CA GLY A 102 8.49 -18.65 2.34
C GLY A 102 8.28 -17.44 1.41
N GLU A 103 7.64 -16.37 1.90
CA GLU A 103 7.23 -15.21 1.09
C GLU A 103 8.14 -13.99 1.30
N ILE A 104 9.20 -14.12 2.09
CA ILE A 104 10.16 -13.04 2.35
C ILE A 104 11.34 -13.14 1.39
N LEU A 105 11.71 -12.03 0.74
CA LEU A 105 12.88 -11.99 -0.15
C LEU A 105 14.14 -12.52 0.54
N ALA A 106 14.85 -13.43 -0.12
CA ALA A 106 16.12 -13.97 0.38
C ALA A 106 17.17 -12.86 0.53
N LYS A 107 17.11 -11.85 -0.33
CA LYS A 107 17.90 -10.63 -0.25
C LYS A 107 16.98 -9.41 -0.26
N PRO A 108 16.63 -8.83 0.90
CA PRO A 108 15.76 -7.67 0.97
C PRO A 108 16.29 -6.48 0.16
N VAL A 109 15.42 -5.85 -0.62
CA VAL A 109 15.76 -4.65 -1.41
C VAL A 109 15.67 -3.41 -0.52
N LYS A 110 16.79 -2.73 -0.32
CA LYS A 110 16.88 -1.55 0.54
C LYS A 110 16.40 -0.30 -0.18
N ILE A 111 15.42 0.41 0.40
CA ILE A 111 15.10 1.79 0.02
C ILE A 111 16.21 2.68 0.56
N VAL A 112 17.04 3.23 -0.34
CA VAL A 112 18.24 4.01 0.04
C VAL A 112 17.89 5.44 0.45
N THR A 113 16.99 6.08 -0.30
CA THR A 113 16.50 7.43 -0.03
C THR A 113 15.03 7.56 -0.38
N ALA A 114 14.31 8.45 0.30
CA ALA A 114 12.97 8.89 -0.06
C ALA A 114 12.96 10.42 -0.04
N ARG A 115 12.39 11.05 -1.07
CA ARG A 115 12.35 12.51 -1.22
C ARG A 115 10.99 12.93 -1.75
N ARG A 116 10.49 14.06 -1.28
CA ARG A 116 9.33 14.70 -1.91
C ARG A 116 9.80 15.28 -3.24
N ALA A 117 9.19 14.83 -4.33
CA ALA A 117 9.35 15.49 -5.62
C ALA A 117 8.54 16.79 -5.64
N ALA A 118 8.90 17.72 -6.53
CA ALA A 118 7.96 18.78 -6.88
C ALA A 118 6.65 18.13 -7.38
N PRO A 119 5.48 18.71 -7.07
CA PRO A 119 4.22 18.17 -7.56
C PRO A 119 4.29 18.08 -9.10
N PRO A 120 3.79 17.00 -9.70
CA PRO A 120 3.75 16.87 -11.15
C PRO A 120 2.93 18.03 -11.74
N LYS A 121 3.31 18.50 -12.94
CA LYS A 121 2.61 19.61 -13.62
C LYS A 121 1.14 19.30 -13.88
N GLU A 122 0.80 18.02 -14.02
CA GLU A 122 -0.55 17.53 -14.16
C GLU A 122 -0.82 16.50 -13.06
N THR A 123 -1.93 16.65 -12.35
CA THR A 123 -2.39 15.65 -11.38
C THR A 123 -3.10 14.53 -12.13
N PRO A 124 -2.61 13.28 -12.08
CA PRO A 124 -3.32 12.16 -12.67
C PRO A 124 -4.72 12.05 -12.05
N PRO A 125 -5.75 11.66 -12.83
CA PRO A 125 -7.07 11.43 -12.28
C PRO A 125 -7.03 10.38 -11.16
N LEU A 126 -7.87 10.54 -10.15
CA LEU A 126 -8.05 9.52 -9.13
C LEU A 126 -8.83 8.36 -9.75
N GLU A 127 -8.20 7.20 -9.85
CA GLU A 127 -8.84 5.97 -10.31
C GLU A 127 -9.61 5.34 -9.14
N THR A 128 -10.90 5.15 -9.36
CA THR A 128 -11.81 4.54 -8.38
C THR A 128 -12.31 3.19 -8.85
N LYS A 129 -12.94 2.45 -7.93
CA LYS A 129 -13.51 1.12 -8.20
C LYS A 129 -14.46 1.21 -9.41
N GLY A 130 -14.15 0.47 -10.49
CA GLY A 130 -14.92 0.49 -11.75
C GLY A 130 -14.32 1.36 -12.88
N GLY A 131 -13.10 1.90 -12.72
CA GLY A 131 -12.40 2.62 -13.78
C GLY A 131 -12.88 4.05 -14.02
N ALA A 132 -13.75 4.56 -13.15
CA ALA A 132 -14.18 5.95 -13.19
C ALA A 132 -13.07 6.87 -12.64
N ASN A 133 -12.68 7.85 -13.46
CA ASN A 133 -11.76 8.92 -13.09
C ASN A 133 -12.52 10.03 -12.35
N ILE A 134 -12.18 10.27 -11.09
CA ILE A 134 -12.73 11.41 -10.33
C ILE A 134 -11.69 12.54 -10.32
N PRO A 135 -12.09 13.81 -10.54
CA PRO A 135 -11.20 14.94 -10.38
C PRO A 135 -10.58 14.91 -8.98
N ALA A 136 -9.26 15.11 -8.88
CA ALA A 136 -8.60 15.24 -7.59
C ALA A 136 -9.28 16.37 -6.78
N LEU A 137 -9.75 16.05 -5.57
CA LEU A 137 -10.34 17.03 -4.67
C LEU A 137 -9.32 18.17 -4.46
N ARG A 138 -9.68 19.38 -4.90
CA ARG A 138 -8.95 20.58 -4.47
C ARG A 138 -9.20 20.70 -2.97
N GLY A 139 -8.11 20.69 -2.19
CA GLY A 139 -8.17 20.75 -0.73
C GLY A 139 -9.03 21.93 -0.25
N ALA A 140 -9.80 21.67 0.81
CA ALA A 140 -10.31 22.69 1.72
C ALA A 140 -9.23 23.03 2.75
#